data_AF-A0A8S0FG74-F1
#
_entry.id   AF-A0A8S0FG74-F1
#
_cell.length_a   1.000
_cell.length_b   1.000
_cell.length_c   1.000
_cell.angle_alpha   90.00
_cell.angle_beta   90.00
_cell.angle_gamma   90.00
#
_symmetry.space_group_name_H-M   'P 1'
#
loop_
_entity.id
_entity.type
_entity.pdbx_description
1 polymer ?
#
loop_
_entity_poly.entity_id
_entity_poly.type
_entity_poly.pdbx_seq_one_letter_code
_entity_poly.pdbx_strand_id
1 'polypeptide(L)'
;MGGFALEWLRNTFRLTDEEIAASLNRGYADYLAGNWSLDDIPVFIPHLRGSGSPYKNRHTRGLFYGLGDTLNIDMLISSVSLGLTMEFANCFACFNVPGTSVLKVIGPATHNPLWLQLKADILQRPVEAIAFSEAVSVARNRLNSLEPY
;
A
#
# COMPACT_ATOMS: atom_id res chain seq x y z
N MET A 1 -0.44 7.40 4.76
CA MET A 1 0.78 7.09 3.96
C MET A 1 0.41 6.65 2.55
N GLY A 2 -0.37 5.58 2.33
CA GLY A 2 -0.68 5.08 0.98
C GLY A 2 -1.28 6.09 0.00
N GLY A 3 -2.36 6.78 0.36
CA GLY A 3 -2.99 7.77 -0.54
C GLY A 3 -2.08 8.94 -0.93
N PHE A 4 -1.30 9.46 0.02
CA PHE A 4 -0.34 10.54 -0.25
C PHE A 4 0.80 10.11 -1.18
N ALA A 5 1.29 8.87 -1.06
CA ALA A 5 2.38 8.39 -1.91
C ALA A 5 1.93 8.23 -3.38
N LEU A 6 0.69 7.80 -3.63
CA LEU A 6 0.13 7.75 -4.99
C LEU A 6 -0.07 9.17 -5.56
N GLU A 7 -0.56 10.11 -4.76
CA GLU A 7 -0.66 11.52 -5.15
C GLU A 7 0.73 12.11 -5.47
N TRP A 8 1.72 11.82 -4.64
CA TRP A 8 3.10 12.23 -4.88
C TRP A 8 3.67 11.63 -6.16
N LEU A 9 3.44 10.34 -6.41
CA LEU A 9 3.86 9.63 -7.62
C LEU A 9 3.26 10.29 -8.87
N ARG A 10 1.94 10.52 -8.85
CA ARG A 10 1.21 11.21 -9.90
C ARG A 10 1.83 12.57 -10.23
N ASN A 11 2.01 13.41 -9.21
CA ASN A 11 2.50 14.78 -9.39
C ASN A 11 3.98 14.82 -9.80
N THR A 12 4.81 13.94 -9.26
CA THR A 12 6.26 13.92 -9.50
C THR A 12 6.59 13.42 -10.90
N PHE A 13 5.94 12.34 -11.33
CA PHE A 13 6.17 11.72 -12.63
C PHE A 13 5.19 12.18 -13.70
N ARG A 14 4.30 13.13 -13.36
CA ARG A 14 3.32 13.74 -14.26
C ARG A 14 2.41 12.72 -14.95
N LEU A 15 1.99 11.72 -14.18
CA LEU A 15 1.10 10.66 -14.66
C LEU A 15 -0.36 11.08 -14.53
N THR A 16 -1.23 10.49 -15.34
CA THR A 16 -2.68 10.56 -15.15
C THR A 16 -3.18 9.47 -14.20
N ASP A 17 -4.39 9.64 -13.67
CA ASP A 17 -5.01 8.62 -12.83
C ASP A 17 -5.27 7.34 -13.65
N GLU A 18 -5.60 7.47 -14.94
CA GLU A 18 -5.78 6.35 -15.86
C GLU A 18 -4.48 5.58 -16.12
N GLU A 19 -3.35 6.28 -16.30
CA GLU A 19 -2.04 5.65 -16.48
C GLU A 19 -1.63 4.85 -15.24
N ILE A 20 -1.82 5.42 -14.05
CA ILE A 20 -1.54 4.74 -12.77
C ILE A 20 -2.46 3.53 -12.62
N ALA A 21 -3.77 3.67 -12.87
CA ALA A 21 -4.71 2.57 -12.76
C ALA A 21 -4.39 1.43 -13.74
N ALA A 22 -4.06 1.77 -15.00
CA ALA A 22 -3.67 0.79 -16.00
C ALA A 22 -2.38 0.06 -15.61
N SER A 23 -1.39 0.79 -15.08
CA SER A 23 -0.14 0.23 -14.60
C SER A 23 -0.34 -0.71 -13.41
N LEU A 24 -1.15 -0.32 -12.42
CA LEU A 24 -1.48 -1.17 -11.27
C LEU A 24 -2.19 -2.46 -11.69
N ASN A 25 -3.08 -2.39 -12.69
CA ASN A 25 -3.77 -3.57 -13.23
C ASN A 25 -2.81 -4.50 -13.99
N ARG A 26 -1.89 -3.95 -14.80
CA ARG A 26 -0.83 -4.74 -15.44
C ARG A 26 0.07 -5.40 -14.38
N GLY A 27 0.55 -4.61 -13.42
CA GLY A 27 1.36 -5.10 -12.32
C GLY A 27 0.69 -6.22 -11.53
N TYR A 28 -0.63 -6.12 -11.28
CA TYR A 28 -1.40 -7.21 -10.66
C TYR A 28 -1.44 -8.48 -11.52
N ALA A 29 -1.74 -8.35 -12.81
CA ALA A 29 -1.78 -9.49 -13.72
C ALA A 29 -0.41 -10.18 -13.83
N ASP A 30 0.66 -9.39 -13.97
CA ASP A 30 2.03 -9.89 -14.04
C ASP A 30 2.47 -10.55 -12.73
N TYR A 31 2.05 -10.00 -11.58
CA TYR A 31 2.32 -10.60 -10.27
C TYR A 31 1.69 -11.98 -10.15
N LEU A 32 0.40 -12.11 -10.50
CA LEU A 32 -0.31 -13.39 -10.46
C LEU A 32 0.23 -14.41 -11.47
N ALA A 33 0.73 -13.94 -12.61
CA ALA A 33 1.37 -14.80 -13.62
C ALA A 33 2.78 -15.26 -13.23
N GLY A 34 3.35 -14.73 -12.12
CA GLY A 34 4.72 -15.02 -11.72
C GLY A 34 5.78 -14.31 -12.58
N ASN A 35 5.39 -13.27 -13.32
CA ASN A 35 6.28 -12.48 -14.18
C ASN A 35 7.05 -11.40 -13.41
N TRP A 36 6.83 -11.27 -12.10
CA TRP A 36 7.60 -10.36 -11.26
C TRP A 36 8.98 -10.95 -10.95
N SER A 37 10.02 -10.23 -11.36
CA SER A 37 11.37 -10.41 -10.85
C SER A 37 11.63 -9.35 -9.78
N LEU A 38 11.88 -9.79 -8.54
CA LEU A 38 12.19 -8.85 -7.45
C LEU A 38 13.50 -8.11 -7.67
N ASP A 39 14.42 -8.67 -8.45
CA ASP A 39 15.70 -8.03 -8.79
C ASP A 39 15.51 -6.83 -9.72
N ASP A 40 14.42 -6.81 -10.50
CA ASP A 40 14.13 -5.73 -11.43
C ASP A 40 13.28 -4.61 -10.82
N ILE A 41 12.69 -4.84 -9.63
CA ILE A 41 11.83 -3.87 -8.96
C ILE A 41 12.68 -3.06 -7.97
N PRO A 42 12.84 -1.73 -8.17
CA PRO A 42 13.59 -0.91 -7.25
C PRO A 42 13.01 -0.96 -5.84
N VAL A 43 13.85 -0.76 -4.83
CA VAL A 43 13.39 -0.60 -3.46
C VAL A 43 12.90 0.82 -3.26
N PHE A 44 11.64 0.97 -2.85
CA PHE A 44 11.07 2.24 -2.44
C PHE A 44 10.84 2.31 -0.92
N ILE A 45 11.42 3.31 -0.26
CA ILE A 45 11.10 3.66 1.13
C ILE A 45 10.20 4.91 1.10
N PRO A 46 8.94 4.83 1.60
CA PRO A 46 7.94 5.89 1.41
C PRO A 46 8.04 7.04 2.43
N HIS A 47 9.23 7.33 2.96
CA HIS A 47 9.45 8.33 4.02
C HIS A 47 9.46 9.78 3.48
N LEU A 48 8.57 10.10 2.55
CA LEU A 48 8.50 11.38 1.83
C LEU A 48 8.35 12.60 2.77
N ARG A 49 7.81 12.39 3.98
CA ARG A 49 7.65 13.41 5.03
C ARG A 49 8.19 12.93 6.38
N GLY A 50 9.21 12.07 6.36
CA GLY A 50 9.66 11.30 7.53
C GLY A 50 8.97 9.94 7.63
N SER A 51 9.44 9.11 8.57
CA SER A 51 8.90 7.78 8.82
C SER A 51 7.67 7.83 9.72
N GLY A 52 6.78 6.85 9.53
CA GLY A 52 5.62 6.63 10.39
C GLY A 52 5.98 5.80 11.62
N SER A 53 4.97 5.16 12.20
CA SER A 53 5.20 4.04 13.12
C SER A 53 6.01 2.93 12.41
N PRO A 54 6.68 2.04 13.15
CA PRO A 54 6.86 2.06 14.59
C PRO A 54 7.94 3.04 15.06
N TYR A 55 8.94 3.32 14.22
CA TYR A 55 10.06 4.20 14.54
C TYR A 55 9.90 5.56 13.86
N LYS A 56 9.13 6.45 14.47
CA LYS A 56 8.88 7.80 13.94
C LYS A 56 10.16 8.63 13.94
N ASN A 57 10.55 9.11 12.77
CA ASN A 57 11.70 9.97 12.58
C ASN A 57 11.41 11.00 11.48
N ARG A 58 11.36 12.28 11.86
CA ARG A 58 11.09 13.39 10.93
C ARG A 58 12.24 13.69 9.95
N HIS A 59 13.42 13.14 10.23
CA HIS A 59 14.64 13.40 9.44
C HIS A 59 14.82 12.40 8.29
N THR A 60 14.13 11.26 8.30
CA THR A 60 14.19 10.32 7.17
C THR A 60 13.51 10.91 5.94
N ARG A 61 13.92 10.44 4.76
CA ARG A 61 13.43 10.91 3.46
C ARG A 61 13.13 9.71 2.58
N GLY A 62 12.30 9.94 1.56
CA GLY A 62 11.99 8.91 0.57
C GLY A 62 13.26 8.45 -0.14
N LEU A 63 13.33 7.16 -0.45
CA LEU A 63 14.46 6.55 -1.15
C LEU A 63 13.93 5.68 -2.28
N PHE A 64 14.51 5.84 -3.46
CA PHE A 64 14.53 4.80 -4.49
C PHE A 64 15.96 4.26 -4.57
N TYR A 65 16.11 2.93 -4.51
CA TYR A 65 17.39 2.27 -4.64
C TYR A 65 17.31 1.13 -5.67
N GLY A 66 18.38 0.93 -6.44
CA GLY A 66 18.44 -0.09 -7.49
C GLY A 66 17.85 0.36 -8.84
N LEU A 67 17.90 1.65 -9.16
CA LEU A 67 17.46 2.15 -10.47
C LEU A 67 18.50 1.76 -11.55
N GLY A 68 18.02 1.15 -12.63
CA GLY A 68 18.80 0.82 -13.83
C GLY A 68 18.28 1.56 -15.07
N ASP A 69 18.97 1.40 -16.20
CA ASP A 69 18.62 2.00 -17.50
C ASP A 69 17.42 1.33 -18.19
N THR A 70 17.06 0.11 -17.78
CA THR A 70 15.87 -0.62 -18.23
C THR A 70 14.60 -0.29 -17.45
N LEU A 71 14.71 0.56 -16.43
CA LEU A 71 13.58 0.94 -15.58
C LEU A 71 12.47 1.60 -16.41
N ASN A 72 11.28 1.02 -16.33
CA ASN A 72 10.07 1.61 -16.89
C ASN A 72 9.10 2.08 -15.81
N ILE A 73 8.06 2.80 -16.22
CA ILE A 73 7.08 3.38 -15.30
C ILE A 73 6.27 2.32 -14.54
N ASP A 74 6.01 1.17 -15.14
CA ASP A 74 5.27 0.08 -14.49
C ASP A 74 6.07 -0.56 -13.36
N MET A 75 7.38 -0.72 -13.54
CA MET A 75 8.31 -1.15 -12.49
C MET A 75 8.38 -0.13 -11.35
N LEU A 76 8.39 1.16 -11.68
CA LEU A 76 8.40 2.23 -10.68
C LEU A 76 7.10 2.26 -9.85
N ILE A 77 5.94 2.11 -10.49
CA ILE A 77 4.62 2.05 -9.82
C ILE A 77 4.52 0.78 -8.96
N SER A 78 5.04 -0.34 -9.46
CA SER A 78 5.14 -1.61 -8.73
C SER A 78 6.05 -1.48 -7.50
N SER A 79 7.19 -0.80 -7.64
CA SER A 79 8.11 -0.46 -6.56
C SER A 79 7.43 0.37 -5.46
N VAL A 80 6.65 1.39 -5.84
CA VAL A 80 5.86 2.18 -4.87
C VAL A 80 4.85 1.31 -4.14
N SER A 81 4.13 0.46 -4.86
CA SER A 81 3.13 -0.45 -4.28
C SER A 81 3.75 -1.44 -3.30
N LEU A 82 4.89 -2.04 -3.67
CA LEU A 82 5.64 -2.96 -2.83
C LEU A 82 6.22 -2.26 -1.60
N GLY A 83 6.87 -1.10 -1.77
CA GLY A 83 7.45 -0.31 -0.69
C GLY A 83 6.42 0.14 0.34
N LEU A 84 5.25 0.59 -0.11
CA LEU A 84 4.11 0.91 0.78
C LEU A 84 3.60 -0.32 1.53
N THR A 85 3.63 -1.49 0.90
CA THR A 85 3.22 -2.74 1.54
C THR A 85 4.22 -3.18 2.60
N MET A 86 5.52 -3.08 2.31
CA MET A 86 6.58 -3.39 3.27
C MET A 86 6.56 -2.45 4.47
N GLU A 87 6.38 -1.13 4.26
CA GLU A 87 6.22 -0.17 5.35
C GLU A 87 4.99 -0.50 6.21
N PHE A 88 3.88 -0.90 5.57
CA PHE A 88 2.69 -1.37 6.28
C PHE A 88 2.97 -2.65 7.07
N ALA A 89 3.69 -3.62 6.50
CA ALA A 89 4.04 -4.86 7.18
C ALA A 89 4.96 -4.62 8.39
N ASN A 90 5.92 -3.71 8.28
CA ASN A 90 6.77 -3.27 9.38
C ASN A 90 5.95 -2.63 10.52
N CYS A 91 4.98 -1.76 10.18
CA CYS A 91 4.02 -1.26 11.17
C CYS A 91 3.19 -2.41 11.77
N PHE A 92 2.72 -3.32 10.92
CA PHE A 92 1.81 -4.38 11.29
C PHE A 92 2.44 -5.37 12.29
N ALA A 93 3.73 -5.64 12.14
CA ALA A 93 4.52 -6.50 13.03
C ALA A 93 4.52 -6.04 14.49
N CYS A 94 4.18 -4.78 14.77
CA CYS A 94 4.08 -4.27 16.13
C CYS A 94 2.77 -4.64 16.82
N PHE A 95 1.77 -5.13 16.08
CA PHE A 95 0.53 -5.62 16.65
C PHE A 95 0.64 -7.12 16.94
N ASN A 96 0.19 -7.53 18.12
CA ASN A 96 0.10 -8.94 18.49
C ASN A 96 -1.18 -9.57 17.92
N VAL A 97 -1.26 -9.69 16.59
CA VAL A 97 -2.43 -10.24 15.90
C VAL A 97 -2.21 -11.71 15.57
N PRO A 98 -3.15 -12.62 15.94
CA PRO A 98 -3.06 -14.03 15.59
C PRO A 98 -2.87 -14.24 14.07
N GLY A 99 -2.03 -15.21 13.68
CA GLY A 99 -1.76 -15.50 12.26
C GLY A 99 -3.00 -15.92 11.45
N THR A 100 -4.02 -16.45 12.12
CA THR A 100 -5.30 -16.85 11.50
C THR A 100 -6.27 -15.69 11.27
N SER A 101 -5.94 -14.48 11.72
CA SER A 101 -6.82 -13.32 11.55
C SER A 101 -6.90 -12.89 10.09
N VAL A 102 -8.11 -12.53 9.66
CA VAL A 102 -8.33 -11.87 8.37
C VAL A 102 -8.00 -10.38 8.49
N LEU A 103 -7.19 -9.86 7.57
CA LEU A 103 -6.94 -8.42 7.45
C LEU A 103 -8.07 -7.77 6.65
N LYS A 104 -8.85 -6.89 7.28
CA LYS A 104 -9.92 -6.15 6.63
C LYS A 104 -9.40 -4.81 6.11
N VAL A 105 -9.60 -4.53 4.82
CA VAL A 105 -9.21 -3.29 4.15
C VAL A 105 -10.46 -2.49 3.80
N ILE A 106 -10.44 -1.20 4.09
CA ILE A 106 -11.53 -0.24 3.84
C ILE A 106 -11.01 0.99 3.09
N GLY A 107 -11.93 1.78 2.54
CA GLY A 107 -11.64 3.05 1.86
C GLY A 107 -11.04 2.84 0.46
N PRO A 108 -10.46 3.89 -0.16
CA PRO A 108 -10.03 3.85 -1.57
C PRO A 108 -9.05 2.72 -1.92
N ALA A 109 -8.32 2.21 -0.93
CA ALA A 109 -7.40 1.09 -1.08
C ALA A 109 -8.09 -0.20 -1.56
N THR A 110 -9.41 -0.36 -1.37
CA THR A 110 -10.16 -1.54 -1.82
C THR A 110 -10.22 -1.65 -3.34
N HIS A 111 -9.91 -0.58 -4.08
CA HIS A 111 -9.90 -0.56 -5.55
C HIS A 111 -8.53 -0.87 -6.15
N ASN A 112 -7.52 -1.19 -5.34
CA ASN A 112 -6.17 -1.54 -5.80
C ASN A 112 -5.89 -3.03 -5.58
N PRO A 113 -6.17 -3.91 -6.56
CA PRO A 113 -6.04 -5.36 -6.40
C PRO A 113 -4.60 -5.81 -6.16
N LEU A 114 -3.62 -5.17 -6.83
CA LEU A 114 -2.19 -5.43 -6.58
C LEU A 114 -1.85 -5.22 -5.10
N TRP A 115 -2.30 -4.11 -4.52
CA TRP A 115 -1.97 -3.79 -3.13
C TRP A 115 -2.63 -4.75 -2.13
N LEU A 116 -3.85 -5.18 -2.39
CA LEU A 116 -4.54 -6.19 -1.59
C LEU A 116 -3.80 -7.53 -1.62
N GLN A 117 -3.39 -7.96 -2.82
CA GLN A 117 -2.66 -9.22 -3.00
C GLN A 117 -1.29 -9.18 -2.32
N LEU A 118 -0.49 -8.13 -2.57
CA LEU A 118 0.82 -7.96 -1.90
C LEU A 118 0.71 -7.99 -0.38
N LYS A 119 -0.35 -7.40 0.20
CA LYS A 119 -0.60 -7.48 1.65
C LYS A 119 -0.87 -8.91 2.10
N ALA A 120 -1.69 -9.65 1.36
CA ALA A 120 -2.02 -11.02 1.69
C ALA A 120 -0.76 -11.89 1.71
N ASP A 121 0.08 -11.74 0.68
CA ASP A 121 1.29 -12.53 0.52
C ASP A 121 2.38 -12.13 1.53
N ILE A 122 2.64 -10.84 1.73
CA ILE A 122 3.68 -10.39 2.68
C ILE A 122 3.29 -10.72 4.13
N LEU A 123 2.01 -10.61 4.47
CA LEU A 123 1.54 -10.89 5.83
C LEU A 123 1.13 -12.35 6.05
N GLN A 124 1.20 -13.18 5.00
CA GLN A 124 0.80 -14.59 4.98
C GLN A 124 -0.58 -14.82 5.62
N ARG A 125 -1.57 -14.03 5.20
CA ARG A 125 -2.93 -14.07 5.76
C ARG A 125 -4.01 -13.68 4.75
N PRO A 126 -5.26 -14.11 4.95
CA PRO A 126 -6.37 -13.66 4.13
C PRO A 126 -6.58 -12.14 4.25
N VAL A 127 -6.90 -11.49 3.13
CA VAL A 127 -7.26 -10.07 3.06
C VAL A 127 -8.67 -9.95 2.50
N GLU A 128 -9.53 -9.21 3.20
CA GLU A 128 -10.90 -8.92 2.77
C GLU A 128 -11.06 -7.43 2.48
N ALA A 129 -11.43 -7.09 1.24
CA ALA A 129 -11.82 -5.73 0.87
C ALA A 129 -13.30 -5.51 1.22
N ILE A 130 -13.57 -4.54 2.10
CA ILE A 130 -14.91 -4.18 2.50
C ILE A 130 -15.34 -2.94 1.71
N ALA A 131 -16.11 -3.17 0.65
CA ALA A 131 -16.69 -2.14 -0.19
C ALA A 131 -17.90 -1.48 0.51
N PHE A 132 -17.64 -0.64 1.52
CA PHE A 132 -18.62 0.29 2.05
C PHE A 132 -18.07 1.72 1.97
N SER A 133 -18.73 2.59 1.19
CA SER A 133 -18.33 3.99 1.05
C SER A 133 -18.46 4.79 2.36
N GLU A 134 -19.17 4.25 3.36
CA GLU A 134 -19.47 4.91 4.64
C GLU A 134 -18.77 4.29 5.88
N ALA A 135 -17.73 3.46 5.71
CA ALA A 135 -17.06 2.84 6.87
C ALA A 135 -16.50 3.87 7.88
N VAL A 136 -16.12 5.06 7.41
CA VAL A 136 -15.63 6.17 8.26
C VAL A 136 -16.77 6.83 9.05
N SER A 137 -17.98 6.90 8.49
CA SER A 137 -19.15 7.52 9.13
C SER A 137 -19.84 6.60 10.14
N VAL A 138 -19.88 5.29 9.87
CA VAL A 138 -20.55 4.32 10.75
C VAL A 138 -19.75 4.02 12.02
N ALA A 139 -18.40 4.01 11.94
CA ALA A 139 -17.56 3.86 13.13
C ALA A 139 -17.79 4.98 14.17
N ARG A 140 -18.03 6.21 13.70
CA ARG A 140 -18.39 7.35 14.56
C ARG A 140 -19.76 7.15 15.23
N ASN A 141 -20.75 6.64 14.50
CA ASN A 141 -22.10 6.43 15.05
C ASN A 141 -22.17 5.27 16.06
N ARG A 142 -21.35 4.22 15.91
CA ARG A 142 -21.31 3.10 16.88
C ARG A 142 -20.57 3.42 18.18
N LEU A 143 -19.64 4.37 18.18
CA LEU A 143 -19.00 4.85 19.41
C LEU A 143 -19.95 5.72 20.25
N ASN A 144 -20.85 6.47 19.61
CA ASN A 144 -21.86 7.28 20.32
C ASN A 144 -23.06 6.48 20.85
N SER A 145 -23.22 5.22 20.48
CA SER A 145 -24.28 4.34 20.99
C SER A 145 -23.83 3.43 22.15
N LEU A 146 -22.64 3.67 22.70
CA LEU A 146 -22.07 2.92 23.82
C LEU A 146 -21.83 3.77 25.08
N GLU A 147 -22.37 4.99 25.15
CA GLU A 147 -22.52 5.68 26.44
C GLU A 147 -23.82 5.22 27.11
N PRO A 148 -23.76 4.60 28.31
CA PRO A 148 -24.95 4.28 29.07
C PRO A 148 -25.36 5.50 29.90
N TYR A 149 -26.53 6.08 29.61
CA TYR A 149 -27.51 6.58 30.58
C TYR A 149 -28.91 6.57 29.97
#